data_AF-A0A7W8JZV5-F1
#
_entry.id   AF-A0A7W8JZV5-F1
#
_cell.length_a   1.000
_cell.length_b   1.000
_cell.length_c   1.000
_cell.angle_alpha   90.00
_cell.angle_beta   90.00
_cell.angle_gamma   90.00
#
_symmetry.space_group_name_H-M   'P 1'
#
loop_
_entity.id
_entity.type
_entity.pdbx_description
1 polymer ?
#
loop_
_entity_poly.entity_id
_entity_poly.type
_entity_poly.pdbx_seq_one_letter_code
_entity_poly.pdbx_strand_id
1 'polypeptide(L)'
;MAIFRHDFAPVLASHFDLDSPRFNVLQSIGSGYSYPEALAVHLHLPPTLLSRYLDQLHKQNLIERQIDPMDSCRIRLSLTPRVKS
;
A
#
# COMPACT_ATOMS: atom_id res chain seq x y z
N MET A 1 -19.75 -10.44 0.80
CA MET A 1 -18.47 -9.92 0.29
C MET A 1 -18.23 -8.57 0.93
N ALA A 2 -17.52 -8.53 2.06
CA ALA A 2 -17.27 -7.28 2.78
C ALA A 2 -16.21 -6.49 2.01
N ILE A 3 -16.64 -5.54 1.19
CA ILE A 3 -15.77 -4.50 0.64
C ILE A 3 -15.42 -3.63 1.85
N PHE A 4 -14.34 -3.96 2.54
CA PHE A 4 -13.75 -3.09 3.56
C PHE A 4 -13.24 -1.84 2.85
N ARG A 5 -14.12 -0.86 2.60
CA ARG A 5 -13.71 0.53 2.43
C ARG A 5 -13.15 0.96 3.78
N HIS A 6 -11.85 0.75 3.99
CA HIS A 6 -11.18 1.53 5.02
C HIS A 6 -11.16 2.96 4.51
N ASP A 7 -12.04 3.79 5.07
CA ASP A 7 -11.92 5.23 4.97
C ASP A 7 -10.66 5.65 5.74
N PHE A 8 -9.50 5.53 5.08
CA PHE A 8 -8.24 6.08 5.60
C PHE A 8 -8.41 7.59 5.62
N ALA A 9 -8.77 8.11 6.78
CA ALA A 9 -8.99 9.53 6.96
C ALA A 9 -7.73 10.34 6.57
N PRO A 10 -7.88 11.58 6.08
CA PRO A 10 -6.74 12.48 5.82
C PRO A 10 -5.84 12.70 7.04
N VAL A 11 -6.33 12.39 8.25
CA VAL A 11 -5.58 12.39 9.52
C VAL A 11 -4.37 11.45 9.49
N LEU A 12 -4.46 10.31 8.81
CA LEU A 12 -3.32 9.38 8.66
C LEU A 12 -2.17 10.00 7.86
N ALA A 13 -2.47 10.78 6.82
CA ALA A 13 -1.44 11.45 6.03
C ALA A 13 -0.64 12.44 6.88
N SER A 14 -1.33 13.21 7.72
CA SER A 14 -0.71 14.17 8.65
C SER A 14 0.04 13.47 9.79
N HIS A 15 -0.46 12.34 10.29
CA HIS A 15 0.15 11.60 11.40
C HIS A 15 1.45 10.89 11.00
N PHE A 16 1.60 10.49 9.74
CA PHE A 16 2.76 9.74 9.24
C PHE A 16 3.66 10.52 8.27
N ASP A 17 3.44 11.84 8.15
CA ASP A 17 4.18 12.73 7.25
C ASP A 17 4.26 12.15 5.82
N LEU A 18 3.09 11.75 5.30
CA LEU A 18 2.96 11.14 3.98
C LEU A 18 2.67 12.22 2.94
N ASP A 19 3.52 12.28 1.91
CA ASP A 19 3.21 13.03 0.71
C ASP A 19 1.98 12.42 0.00
N SER A 20 1.28 13.24 -0.77
CA SER A 20 0.09 12.81 -1.53
C SER A 20 0.29 11.52 -2.36
N PRO A 21 1.42 11.29 -3.06
CA PRO A 21 1.63 10.03 -3.79
C PRO A 21 1.75 8.80 -2.88
N ARG A 22 2.43 8.93 -1.73
CA ARG A 22 2.61 7.82 -0.76
C ARG A 22 1.29 7.47 -0.09
N PHE A 23 0.49 8.49 0.23
CA PHE A 23 -0.86 8.30 0.75
C PHE A 23 -1.77 7.56 -0.25
N ASN A 24 -1.73 7.93 -1.53
CA ASN A 24 -2.52 7.25 -2.57
C ASN A 24 -2.13 5.77 -2.73
N VAL A 25 -0.83 5.44 -2.63
CA VAL A 25 -0.36 4.05 -2.63
C VAL A 25 -0.94 3.29 -1.44
N LEU A 26 -0.87 3.86 -0.24
CA LEU A 26 -1.40 3.25 0.99
C LEU A 26 -2.91 3.00 0.89
N GLN A 27 -3.65 4.02 0.44
CA GLN A 27 -5.10 3.95 0.24
C GLN A 27 -5.49 2.89 -0.78
N SER A 28 -4.74 2.77 -1.88
CA SER A 28 -4.98 1.77 -2.91
C SER A 28 -4.77 0.35 -2.39
N ILE A 29 -3.72 0.12 -1.59
CA ILE A 29 -3.49 -1.18 -0.93
C ILE A 29 -4.67 -1.55 -0.04
N GLY A 30 -5.15 -0.60 0.77
CA GLY A 30 -6.30 -0.84 1.64
C GLY A 30 -7.65 -0.96 0.90
N SER A 31 -7.73 -0.44 -0.33
CA SER A 31 -8.88 -0.62 -1.23
C SER A 31 -8.89 -1.97 -1.95
N GLY A 32 -7.83 -2.77 -1.81
CA GLY A 32 -7.72 -4.12 -2.37
C GLY A 32 -6.65 -4.30 -3.43
N TYR A 33 -5.89 -3.26 -3.79
CA TYR A 33 -4.74 -3.39 -4.71
C TYR A 33 -3.51 -3.93 -3.97
N SER A 34 -3.52 -5.24 -3.71
CA SER A 34 -2.46 -5.91 -2.95
C SER A 34 -1.24 -6.32 -3.78
N TYR A 35 -1.16 -6.04 -5.08
CA TYR A 35 -0.03 -6.46 -5.91
C TYR A 35 0.69 -5.23 -6.51
N PRO A 36 2.04 -5.18 -6.48
CA PRO A 36 2.80 -4.05 -7.01
C PRO A 36 2.48 -3.73 -8.49
N GLU A 37 2.32 -4.76 -9.33
CA GLU A 37 1.99 -4.57 -10.74
C GLU A 37 0.62 -3.90 -10.93
N ALA A 38 -0.39 -4.38 -10.18
CA ALA A 38 -1.73 -3.81 -10.21
C ALA A 38 -1.75 -2.36 -9.70
N LEU A 39 -0.96 -2.04 -8.67
CA LEU A 39 -0.79 -0.67 -8.16
C LEU A 39 -0.14 0.25 -9.17
N ALA A 40 0.92 -0.21 -9.86
CA ALA A 40 1.63 0.60 -10.84
C ALA A 40 0.68 1.02 -11.98
N VAL A 41 -0.14 0.08 -12.46
CA VAL A 41 -1.16 0.34 -13.47
C VAL A 41 -2.26 1.26 -12.94
N HIS A 42 -2.80 0.97 -11.75
CA HIS A 42 -3.89 1.74 -11.16
C HIS A 42 -3.52 3.20 -10.88
N LEU A 43 -2.30 3.45 -10.40
CA LEU A 43 -1.82 4.78 -10.04
C LEU A 43 -1.07 5.47 -11.17
N HIS A 44 -0.94 4.81 -12.34
CA HIS A 44 -0.13 5.27 -13.47
C HIS A 44 1.31 5.64 -13.06
N LEU A 45 1.88 4.87 -12.13
CA LEU A 45 3.23 5.10 -11.59
C LEU A 45 4.25 4.20 -12.29
N PRO A 46 5.44 4.74 -12.63
CA PRO A 46 6.56 3.91 -13.04
C PRO A 46 6.91 2.86 -11.95
N PRO A 47 7.18 1.59 -12.31
CA PRO A 47 7.48 0.54 -11.32
C PRO A 47 8.64 0.88 -10.39
N THR A 48 9.68 1.55 -10.92
CA THR A 48 10.84 2.02 -10.14
C THR A 48 10.44 3.03 -9.05
N LEU A 49 9.53 3.95 -9.40
CA LEU A 49 9.01 4.96 -8.47
C LEU A 49 8.10 4.32 -7.42
N LEU A 50 7.22 3.40 -7.84
CA LEU A 50 6.37 2.66 -6.93
C LEU A 50 7.19 1.86 -5.92
N SER A 51 8.22 1.13 -6.36
CA SER A 51 9.10 0.37 -5.47
C SER A 51 9.73 1.27 -4.40
N ARG A 52 10.18 2.47 -4.77
CA ARG A 52 10.72 3.46 -3.82
C ARG A 52 9.68 3.89 -2.78
N TYR A 53 8.44 4.16 -3.20
CA TYR A 53 7.37 4.51 -2.26
C TYR A 53 7.00 3.35 -1.35
N LEU A 54 6.88 2.14 -1.89
CA LEU A 54 6.66 0.94 -1.10
C LEU A 54 7.81 0.75 -0.10
N ASP A 55 9.06 1.06 -0.45
CA ASP A 55 10.21 0.89 0.46
C ASP A 55 10.13 1.88 1.62
N GLN A 56 9.76 3.13 1.33
CA GLN A 56 9.54 4.17 2.34
C GLN A 56 8.39 3.80 3.28
N LEU A 57 7.24 3.38 2.73
CA LEU A 57 6.08 2.95 3.52
C LEU A 57 6.39 1.71 4.38
N HIS A 58 7.18 0.77 3.85
CA HIS A 58 7.60 -0.40 4.59
C HIS A 58 8.56 -0.04 5.73
N LYS A 59 9.54 0.84 5.48
CA LYS A 59 10.44 1.37 6.53
C LYS A 59 9.69 2.09 7.65
N GLN A 60 8.58 2.75 7.33
CA GLN A 60 7.71 3.39 8.32
C GLN A 60 6.77 2.40 9.05
N ASN A 61 6.86 1.10 8.74
CA ASN A 61 5.99 0.05 9.28
C ASN A 61 4.50 0.31 9.00
N LEU A 62 4.18 0.86 7.82
CA LEU A 62 2.81 1.11 7.37
C LEU A 62 2.29 0.00 6.45
N ILE A 63 3.20 -0.69 5.76
CA ILE A 63 2.88 -1.82 4.91
C ILE A 63 3.82 -3.01 5.19
N GLU A 64 3.32 -4.19 4.91
CA GLU A 64 4.05 -5.44 4.90
C GLU A 64 4.09 -6.03 3.49
N ARG A 65 5.20 -6.70 3.19
CA ARG A 65 5.40 -7.46 1.96
C ARG A 65 5.52 -8.92 2.32
N GLN A 66 4.68 -9.73 1.71
CA GLN A 66 4.65 -11.17 1.93
C GLN A 66 4.74 -11.85 0.58
N ILE A 67 5.49 -12.96 0.51
CA ILE A 67 5.45 -13.82 -0.66
C ILE A 67 4.04 -14.41 -0.73
N ASP A 68 3.44 -14.41 -1.92
CA ASP A 68 2.12 -15.01 -2.10
C ASP A 68 2.22 -16.53 -1.84
N PRO A 69 1.43 -17.08 -0.90
CA PRO A 69 1.50 -18.50 -0.57
C PRO A 69 1.05 -19.41 -1.72
N MET A 70 0.35 -18.88 -2.73
CA MET A 70 -0.07 -19.62 -3.92
C MET A 70 0.88 -19.45 -5.11
N ASP A 71 1.72 -18.41 -5.12
CA ASP A 71 2.67 -18.11 -6.19
C ASP A 71 3.92 -17.43 -5.60
N SER A 72 4.99 -18.21 -5.42
CA SER A 72 6.24 -17.73 -4.81
C SER A 72 6.95 -16.66 -5.64
N CYS A 73 6.56 -16.46 -6.90
CA CYS A 73 7.07 -15.39 -7.75
C CYS A 73 6.38 -14.04 -7.48
N ARG A 74 5.27 -14.02 -6.73
CA ARG A 74 4.48 -12.81 -6.47
C ARG A 74 4.69 -12.28 -5.06
N ILE A 75 4.71 -10.95 -4.96
CA ILE A 75 4.72 -10.23 -3.70
C ILE A 75 3.33 -9.67 -3.47
N ARG A 76 2.73 -10.04 -2.33
CA ARG A 76 1.50 -9.48 -1.82
C ARG A 76 1.79 -8.38 -0.81
N LEU A 77 1.09 -7.28 -0.94
CA LEU A 77 1.14 -6.09 -0.11
C LEU A 77 -0.07 -6.05 0.81
N SER A 78 0.19 -5.84 2.09
CA SER A 78 -0.83 -5.72 3.12
C SER A 78 -0.55 -4.50 3.98
N LEU A 79 -1.60 -3.84 4.47
CA LEU A 79 -1.45 -2.78 5.46
C LEU A 79 -1.14 -3.37 6.83
N THR A 80 -0.23 -2.75 7.56
CA THR A 80 0.09 -3.15 8.94
C THR A 80 -1.08 -2.81 9.87
N PRO A 81 -1.18 -3.46 11.05
CA PRO A 81 -2.20 -3.11 12.05
C PRO A 81 -2.17 -1.64 12.47
N ARG A 82 -0.99 -1.00 12.39
CA ARG A 82 -0.77 0.42 12.71
C ARG A 82 -1.57 1.38 11.83
N VAL A 83 -1.91 0.96 10.61
CA VAL A 83 -2.69 1.74 9.65
C VAL A 83 -4.19 1.42 9.73
N LYS A 84 -4.55 0.25 10.28
CA LYS A 84 -5.93 -0.22 10.42
C LYS A 84 -6.60 0.19 11.74
N SER A 85 -5.81 0.66 12.72
CA SER A 85 -6.25 0.93 14.09
C SER A 85 -6.73 2.36 14.32
#